data_AF-A0A5P2X5R3-F1
#
_entry.id   AF-A0A5P2X5R3-F1
#
_cell.length_a   1.000
_cell.length_b   1.000
_cell.length_c   1.000
_cell.angle_alpha   90.00
_cell.angle_beta   90.00
_cell.angle_gamma   90.00
#
_symmetry.space_group_name_H-M   'P 1'
#
loop_
_entity.id
_entity.type
_entity.pdbx_description
1 polymer ?
#
loop_
_entity_poly.entity_id
_entity_poly.type
_entity_poly.pdbx_seq_one_letter_code
_entity_poly.pdbx_strand_id
1 'polypeptide(L)' 'MEPQPWRERIRDEDKLLEQLNQLASQAADRRAQALLDGVDELGTIADVARDLGKSWTAVDKAIKKYESKKASTTDAPTTE' A
#
# COMPACT_ATOMS: atom_id res chain seq x y z
N MET A 1 4.67 -5.82 -40.83
CA MET A 1 4.93 -4.96 -39.66
C MET A 1 6.10 -5.60 -38.93
N GLU A 2 7.25 -4.93 -38.90
CA GLU A 2 8.40 -5.48 -38.18
C GLU A 2 8.09 -5.49 -36.67
N PRO A 3 8.44 -6.56 -35.95
CA PRO A 3 8.17 -6.64 -34.53
C PRO A 3 8.91 -5.49 -33.82
N GLN A 4 8.20 -4.83 -32.91
CA GLN A 4 8.75 -3.73 -32.14
C GLN A 4 10.08 -4.15 -31.48
N PRO A 5 11.13 -3.31 -31.53
CA PRO A 5 12.42 -3.63 -30.94
C PRO A 5 12.25 -4.07 -29.49
N TRP A 6 12.96 -5.12 -29.07
CA TRP A 6 12.81 -5.67 -27.72
C TRP A 6 13.03 -4.64 -26.60
N ARG A 7 13.84 -3.61 -26.87
CA ARG A 7 14.09 -2.51 -25.93
C ARG A 7 12.85 -1.68 -25.64
N GLU A 8 12.04 -1.40 -26.65
CA GLU A 8 10.81 -0.64 -26.46
C GLU A 8 9.77 -1.48 -25.72
N ARG A 9 9.67 -2.78 -26.04
CA ARG A 9 8.82 -3.72 -25.31
C ARG A 9 9.16 -3.77 -23.82
N ILE A 10 10.46 -3.81 -23.46
CA ILE A 10 10.86 -3.76 -22.04
C ILE A 10 10.47 -2.42 -21.40
N ARG A 11 10.70 -1.30 -22.08
CA ARG A 11 10.36 0.03 -21.56
C ARG A 11 8.85 0.19 -21.31
N ASP A 12 8.01 -0.36 -22.18
CA ASP A 12 6.57 -0.33 -22.02
C ASP A 12 6.13 -1.17 -20.80
N GLU A 13 6.75 -2.33 -20.60
CA GLU A 13 6.51 -3.22 -19.46
C GLU A 13 6.98 -2.62 -18.14
N ASP A 14 8.13 -1.95 -18.12
CA ASP A 14 8.62 -1.23 -16.94
C ASP A 14 7.64 -0.11 -16.54
N LYS A 15 7.13 0.64 -17.53
CA LYS A 15 6.12 1.66 -17.30
C LYS A 15 4.81 1.07 -16.76
N LEU A 16 4.40 -0.09 -17.24
CA LEU A 16 3.23 -0.79 -16.71
C LEU A 16 3.45 -1.24 -15.25
N LEU A 17 4.63 -1.79 -14.94
CA LEU A 17 4.98 -2.19 -13.58
C LEU A 17 5.00 -1.00 -12.62
N GLU A 18 5.49 0.16 -13.05
CA GLU A 18 5.43 1.39 -12.26
C GLU A 18 3.99 1.79 -11.92
N GLN A 19 3.09 1.77 -12.91
CA GLN A 19 1.67 2.09 -12.71
C GLN A 19 0.99 1.07 -11.79
N LEU A 20 1.24 -0.22 -11.99
CA LEU A 20 0.70 -1.27 -11.13
C LEU A 20 1.22 -1.15 -9.70
N ASN A 21 2.49 -0.80 -9.51
CA ASN A 21 3.06 -0.58 -8.19
C ASN A 21 2.43 0.64 -7.48
N GLN A 22 2.15 1.71 -8.23
CA GLN A 22 1.41 2.86 -7.68
C GLN A 22 0.00 2.46 -7.22
N LEU A 23 -0.75 1.75 -8.07
CA LEU A 23 -2.09 1.27 -7.74
C LEU A 23 -2.07 0.30 -6.55
N ALA A 24 -1.10 -0.62 -6.52
CA ALA A 24 -0.90 -1.55 -5.41
C ALA A 24 -0.58 -0.81 -4.11
N SER A 25 0.25 0.25 -4.16
CA SER A 25 0.51 1.07 -2.98
C SER A 25 -0.75 1.78 -2.50
N GLN A 26 -1.56 2.36 -3.40
CA GLN A 26 -2.80 3.02 -3.00
C GLN A 26 -3.82 2.03 -2.43
N ALA A 27 -3.91 0.83 -2.99
CA ALA A 27 -4.74 -0.24 -2.46
C ALA A 27 -4.28 -0.68 -1.07
N ALA A 28 -2.97 -0.78 -0.84
CA ALA A 28 -2.40 -1.08 0.47
C ALA A 28 -2.73 0.01 1.50
N ASP A 29 -2.68 1.29 1.12
CA ASP A 29 -3.07 2.40 1.99
C ASP A 29 -4.55 2.31 2.40
N ARG A 30 -5.45 2.10 1.43
CA ARG A 30 -6.89 1.92 1.70
C ARG A 30 -7.16 0.72 2.61
N ARG A 31 -6.44 -0.38 2.39
CA ARG A 31 -6.54 -1.56 3.24
C ARG A 31 -6.06 -1.27 4.66
N ALA A 32 -4.94 -0.57 4.82
CA ALA A 32 -4.42 -0.24 6.14
C ALA A 32 -5.38 0.67 6.92
N GLN A 33 -6.04 1.63 6.24
CA GLN A 33 -7.10 2.42 6.85
C GLN A 33 -8.26 1.54 7.32
N ALA A 34 -8.76 0.62 6.48
CA ALA A 34 -9.83 -0.31 6.91
C ALA A 34 -9.41 -1.22 8.07
N LEU A 35 -8.12 -1.55 8.19
CA LEU A 35 -7.60 -2.30 9.34
C LEU A 35 -7.63 -1.45 10.62
N LEU A 36 -7.34 -0.14 10.54
CA LEU A 36 -7.49 0.79 11.66
C LEU A 36 -8.96 0.89 12.09
N ASP A 37 -9.88 1.05 11.13
CA ASP A 37 -11.31 1.11 11.41
C ASP A 37 -11.78 -0.18 12.11
N GLY A 38 -11.28 -1.36 11.68
CA GLY A 38 -11.54 -2.63 12.35
C GLY A 38 -10.93 -2.72 13.75
N VAL A 39 -9.78 -2.07 14.01
CA VAL A 39 -9.19 -1.99 15.36
C VAL A 39 -10.06 -1.12 16.26
N ASP A 40 -10.60 -0.02 15.74
CA ASP A 40 -11.52 0.84 16.48
C ASP A 40 -12.82 0.10 16.83
N GLU A 41 -13.31 -0.78 15.95
CA GLU A 41 -14.51 -1.61 16.18
C GLU A 41 -14.26 -2.79 17.13
N LEU A 42 -13.20 -3.57 16.92
CA LEU A 42 -12.93 -4.81 17.65
C LEU A 42 -12.01 -4.61 18.86
N GLY A 43 -11.41 -3.43 19.02
CA GLY A 43 -10.58 -3.01 20.14
C GLY A 43 -9.09 -3.29 19.98
N THR A 44 -8.69 -4.40 19.33
CA THR A 44 -7.27 -4.72 19.16
C THR A 44 -6.91 -5.25 17.77
N ILE A 45 -5.66 -4.99 17.36
CA ILE A 45 -5.07 -5.56 16.13
C ILE A 45 -5.14 -7.10 16.16
N ALA A 46 -5.07 -7.71 17.34
CA ALA A 46 -5.12 -9.18 17.47
C ALA A 46 -6.51 -9.72 17.14
N ASP A 47 -7.56 -8.99 17.52
CA ASP A 47 -8.94 -9.40 17.24
C ASP A 47 -9.29 -9.19 15.77
N VAL A 48 -8.84 -8.09 15.17
CA VAL A 48 -8.90 -7.90 13.71
C VAL A 48 -8.16 -9.01 12.96
N ALA A 49 -6.97 -9.39 13.43
CA ALA A 49 -6.20 -10.46 12.80
C ALA A 49 -6.91 -11.81 12.91
N ARG A 50 -7.54 -12.10 14.06
CA ARG A 50 -8.34 -13.32 14.26
C ARG A 50 -9.56 -13.35 13.35
N ASP A 51 -10.31 -12.24 13.27
CA ASP A 51 -11.49 -12.12 12.42
C ASP A 51 -11.15 -12.34 10.93
N LEU A 52 -10.04 -11.75 10.48
CA LEU A 52 -9.56 -11.91 9.09
C LEU A 52 -8.83 -13.23 8.82
N GLY A 53 -8.59 -14.08 9.83
CA GLY A 53 -7.79 -15.30 9.72
C GLY A 53 -6.34 -15.02 9.28
N LYS A 54 -5.75 -13.91 9.75
CA LYS A 54 -4.38 -13.48 9.44
C LYS A 54 -3.50 -13.47 10.68
N SER A 55 -2.19 -13.42 10.47
CA SER A 55 -1.26 -13.21 11.59
C SER A 55 -1.34 -11.76 12.07
N TRP A 56 -1.32 -11.58 13.39
CA TRP A 56 -1.27 -10.26 14.01
C TRP A 56 -0.13 -9.39 13.46
N THR A 57 1.04 -9.98 13.25
CA THR A 57 2.22 -9.31 12.69
C THR A 57 2.00 -8.76 11.28
N ALA A 58 1.16 -9.41 10.46
CA ALA A 58 0.86 -8.93 9.11
C ALA A 58 -0.05 -7.70 9.16
N VAL A 59 -1.01 -7.68 10.08
CA VAL A 59 -1.91 -6.53 10.31
C VAL A 59 -1.13 -5.36 10.89
N ASP A 60 -0.35 -5.60 11.95
CA ASP A 60 0.52 -4.59 12.58
C ASP A 60 1.50 -3.95 11.58
N LYS A 61 2.16 -4.77 10.74
CA LYS A 61 3.09 -4.25 9.72
C LYS A 61 2.38 -3.40 8.67
N ALA A 62 1.17 -3.78 8.25
CA ALA A 62 0.40 -3.02 7.28
C ALA A 62 0.02 -1.63 7.83
N ILE A 63 -0.45 -1.59 9.08
CA ILE A 63 -0.80 -0.34 9.78
C ILE A 63 0.43 0.53 9.96
N LYS A 64 1.53 0.00 10.53
CA LYS A 64 2.77 0.77 10.76
C LYS A 64 3.35 1.38 9.49
N LYS A 65 3.30 0.63 8.38
CA LYS A 65 3.78 1.12 7.08
C LYS A 65 2.93 2.31 6.61
N TYR A 66 1.62 2.24 6.78
CA TYR A 66 0.70 3.32 6.44
C TYR A 66 0.92 4.56 7.33
N GLU A 67 1.06 4.38 8.64
CA GLU A 67 1.33 5.47 9.58
C GLU A 67 2.67 6.17 9.28
N SER A 68 3.72 5.37 9.04
CA SER A 68 5.06 5.91 8.70
C SER A 68 4.99 6.75 7.41
N LYS A 69 4.25 6.28 6.41
CA LYS A 69 4.04 7.01 5.15
C LYS A 69 3.28 8.32 5.35
N LYS A 70 2.25 8.32 6.20
CA LYS A 70 1.53 9.56 6.57
C LYS A 70 2.42 10.54 7.31
N ALA A 71 3.20 10.08 8.29
CA ALA A 71 4.14 10.92 9.03
C ALA A 71 5.13 11.62 8.08
N SER A 72 5.69 10.90 7.12
CA SER A 72 6.59 11.50 6.10
C SER A 72 5.93 12.51 5.17
N THR A 73 4.60 12.46 5.02
CA THR A 73 3.85 13.39 4.16
C THR A 73 3.46 14.67 4.90
N THR A 74 3.25 14.61 6.22
CA THR A 74 2.91 15.77 7.05
C THR A 74 4.09 16.72 7.28
N ASP A 75 5.33 16.23 7.23
CA ASP A 75 6.56 17.02 7.41
C ASP A 75 7.06 17.76 6.14
N ALA A 76 6.28 17.78 5.04
CA ALA A 76 6.58 18.61 3.87
C ALA A 76 5.87 19.97 4.02
N PRO A 77 6.54 21.05 4.49
CA PRO A 77 5.92 22.37 4.50
C PRO A 77 5.64 22.78 3.06
N THR A 78 4.37 23.08 2.80
CA THR A 78 3.94 23.85 1.63
C THR A 78 4.60 25.22 1.73
N THR A 79 5.64 25.46 0.94
CA THR A 79 6.11 26.80 0.61
C THR A 79 5.18 27.32 -0.48
N GLU A 80 4.27 28.21 -0.08
CA GLU A 80 3.63 29.21 -0.97
C GLU A 80 4.58 30.39 -1.21
#